data_AF-A0A349BCM6-F1
#
_entry.id   AF-A0A349BCM6-F1
#
_cell.length_a   1.000
_cell.length_b   1.000
_cell.length_c   1.000
_cell.angle_alpha   90.00
_cell.angle_beta   90.00
_cell.angle_gamma   90.00
#
_symmetry.space_group_name_H-M   'P 1'
#
loop_
_entity.id
_entity.type
_entity.pdbx_description
1 polymer ?
#
loop_
_entity_poly.entity_id
_entity_poly.type
_entity_poly.pdbx_seq_one_letter_code
_entity_poly.pdbx_strand_id
1 'polypeptide(L)'
;MAVRPAGSTPVLIGRAAAPLRRALTASAWVALECLVARSHPAPDGRVVEIGVRELAAELGASKNTTHRALTVLTRAGVTEPDHRRRPDGTYLPTRYRLHLDPDTLTTYRPTRRTPSTPTDDPNVEPTQLTLLDQA
;
A
#
# COMPACT_ATOMS: atom_id res chain seq x y z
N MET A 1 -16.87 11.04 -15.64
CA MET A 1 -16.08 9.78 -15.62
C MET A 1 -15.39 9.70 -14.27
N ALA A 2 -15.96 8.96 -13.31
CA ALA A 2 -15.41 8.88 -11.96
C ALA A 2 -14.28 7.84 -11.93
N VAL A 3 -13.05 8.29 -11.71
CA VAL A 3 -11.94 7.41 -11.33
C VAL A 3 -12.32 6.81 -9.99
N ARG A 4 -12.67 5.52 -9.97
CA ARG A 4 -12.69 4.76 -8.70
C ARG A 4 -11.28 4.90 -8.12
N PRO A 5 -11.09 5.42 -6.91
CA PRO A 5 -9.81 5.22 -6.25
C PRO A 5 -9.66 3.69 -6.17
N ALA A 6 -8.62 3.15 -6.81
CA ALA A 6 -8.20 1.79 -6.55
C ALA A 6 -8.14 1.68 -5.02
N GLY A 7 -8.82 0.69 -4.43
CA GLY A 7 -8.83 0.54 -2.98
C GLY A 7 -7.39 0.46 -2.51
N SER A 8 -6.88 1.58 -1.97
CA SER A 8 -5.48 1.67 -1.60
C SER A 8 -5.32 0.77 -0.40
N THR A 9 -4.57 -0.32 -0.57
CA THR A 9 -4.34 -1.24 0.53
C THR A 9 -3.48 -0.49 1.54
N PRO A 10 -3.99 -0.23 2.77
CA PRO A 10 -3.25 0.54 3.75
C PRO A 10 -1.88 -0.09 4.00
N VAL A 11 -0.86 0.75 4.19
CA VAL A 11 0.51 0.31 4.44
C VAL A 11 0.83 0.52 5.92
N LEU A 12 1.31 -0.53 6.58
CA LEU A 12 1.84 -0.47 7.93
C LEU A 12 3.33 -0.17 7.87
N ILE A 13 3.74 0.83 8.63
CA ILE A 13 5.14 1.20 8.83
C ILE A 13 5.62 0.46 10.07
N GLY A 14 6.46 -0.55 9.88
CA GLY A 14 7.02 -1.31 10.98
C GLY A 14 8.22 -0.61 11.63
N ARG A 15 8.71 -1.17 12.74
CA ARG A 15 9.78 -0.53 13.54
C ARG A 15 11.11 -0.44 12.79
N ALA A 16 11.38 -1.37 11.87
CA ALA A 16 12.58 -1.39 11.06
C ALA A 16 12.59 -0.29 9.97
N ALA A 17 11.48 0.43 9.78
CA ALA A 17 11.39 1.51 8.79
C ALA A 17 12.20 2.76 9.14
N ALA A 18 12.47 3.03 10.42
CA ALA A 18 13.02 4.32 10.82
C ALA A 18 14.41 4.64 10.22
N PRO A 19 15.37 3.70 10.13
CA PRO A 19 16.62 3.92 9.41
C PRO A 19 16.39 4.19 7.92
N LEU A 20 15.57 3.37 7.26
CA LEU A 20 15.29 3.52 5.83
C LEU A 20 14.61 4.85 5.50
N ARG A 21 13.61 5.24 6.29
CA ARG A 21 12.90 6.52 6.16
C ARG A 21 13.83 7.72 6.33
N ARG A 22 14.86 7.61 7.18
CA ARG A 22 15.87 8.67 7.36
C ARG A 22 16.91 8.71 6.24
N ALA A 23 17.16 7.58 5.58
CA ALA A 23 18.09 7.49 4.45
C ALA A 23 17.48 7.96 3.12
N LEU A 24 16.14 7.95 3.01
CA LEU A 24 15.41 8.32 1.80
C LEU A 24 14.96 9.79 1.83
N THR A 25 14.78 10.38 0.65
CA THR A 25 14.09 11.67 0.53
C THR A 25 12.59 11.50 0.78
N ALA A 26 11.90 12.58 1.18
CA ALA A 26 10.46 12.54 1.41
C ALA A 26 9.69 12.01 0.19
N SER A 27 10.02 12.46 -1.02
CA SER A 27 9.39 11.96 -2.25
C SER A 27 9.70 10.49 -2.55
N ALA A 28 10.91 10.01 -2.23
CA ALA A 28 11.26 8.60 -2.38
C ALA A 28 10.48 7.74 -1.37
N TRP A 29 10.31 8.20 -0.13
CA TRP A 29 9.52 7.51 0.88
C TRP A 29 8.04 7.38 0.47
N VAL A 30 7.40 8.48 0.04
CA VAL A 30 5.99 8.43 -0.40
C VAL A 30 5.83 7.56 -1.66
N ALA A 31 6.79 7.63 -2.60
CA ALA A 31 6.79 6.73 -3.74
C ALA A 31 6.89 5.25 -3.30
N LEU A 32 7.71 4.93 -2.31
CA LEU A 32 7.83 3.59 -1.77
C LEU A 32 6.52 3.09 -1.16
N GLU A 33 5.83 3.92 -0.36
CA GLU A 33 4.52 3.58 0.21
C GLU A 33 3.51 3.23 -0.89
N CYS A 34 3.44 4.05 -1.94
CA CYS A 34 2.57 3.81 -3.10
C CYS A 34 2.93 2.48 -3.82
N LEU A 35 4.21 2.23 -4.07
CA LEU A 35 4.66 0.97 -4.68
C LEU A 35 4.28 -0.24 -3.81
N VAL A 36 4.45 -0.15 -2.49
CA VAL A 36 4.08 -1.22 -1.56
C VAL A 36 2.57 -1.47 -1.59
N ALA A 37 1.76 -0.41 -1.56
CA ALA A 37 0.29 -0.50 -1.61
C ALA A 37 -0.23 -1.22 -2.85
N ARG A 38 0.47 -1.07 -3.99
CA ARG A 38 0.09 -1.70 -5.28
C ARG A 38 0.77 -3.04 -5.54
N SER A 39 1.86 -3.32 -4.84
CA SER A 39 2.63 -4.53 -5.06
C SER A 39 1.88 -5.80 -4.69
N HIS A 40 2.25 -6.88 -5.36
CA HIS A 40 1.72 -8.22 -5.14
C HIS A 40 2.87 -9.16 -4.75
N PRO A 41 2.60 -10.20 -3.93
CA PRO A 41 3.59 -11.22 -3.62
C PRO A 41 4.11 -11.92 -4.88
N ALA A 42 5.41 -12.21 -4.90
CA ALA A 42 6.08 -13.04 -5.88
C ALA A 42 6.99 -14.05 -5.13
N PRO A 43 7.51 -15.10 -5.79
CA PRO A 43 8.40 -16.10 -5.14
C PRO A 43 9.63 -15.51 -4.43
N ASP A 44 9.93 -14.28 -4.76
CA ASP A 44 11.25 -13.68 -4.76
C ASP A 44 11.20 -12.28 -4.10
N GLY A 45 10.08 -11.98 -3.43
CA GLY A 45 9.78 -10.68 -2.82
C GLY A 45 8.43 -10.14 -3.28
N ARG A 46 8.37 -8.83 -3.52
CA ARG A 46 7.14 -8.17 -4.01
C ARG A 46 7.42 -7.57 -5.39
N VAL A 47 6.40 -7.56 -6.24
CA VAL A 47 6.50 -6.94 -7.56
C VAL A 47 5.35 -5.98 -7.79
N VAL A 48 5.60 -4.95 -8.58
CA VAL A 48 4.60 -3.96 -8.95
C VAL A 48 4.77 -3.61 -10.42
N GLU A 49 3.66 -3.64 -11.16
CA GLU A 49 3.59 -3.21 -12.55
C GLU A 49 3.01 -1.80 -12.58
N ILE A 50 3.86 -0.79 -12.75
CA ILE A 50 3.46 0.62 -12.81
C ILE A 50 4.47 1.43 -13.62
N GLY A 51 3.95 2.27 -14.53
CA GLY A 51 4.78 3.20 -15.29
C GLY A 51 5.08 4.48 -14.50
N VAL A 52 6.20 5.15 -14.82
CA VAL A 52 6.58 6.43 -14.16
C VAL A 52 5.49 7.49 -14.27
N ARG A 53 4.75 7.54 -15.39
CA ARG A 53 3.66 8.50 -15.60
C ARG A 53 2.43 8.19 -14.74
N GLU A 54 2.09 6.92 -14.61
CA GLU A 54 0.99 6.47 -13.75
C GLU A 54 1.31 6.76 -12.28
N LEU A 55 2.53 6.41 -11.84
CA LEU A 55 2.99 6.73 -10.49
C LEU A 55 3.01 8.25 -10.24
N ALA A 56 3.41 9.05 -11.23
CA ALA A 56 3.38 10.51 -11.10
C ALA A 56 1.96 11.06 -10.90
N ALA A 57 0.99 10.52 -11.64
CA ALA A 57 -0.42 10.87 -11.47
C ALA A 57 -0.94 10.48 -10.08
N GLU A 58 -0.58 9.29 -9.59
CA GLU A 58 -1.01 8.82 -8.27
C GLU A 58 -0.40 9.64 -7.12
N LEU A 59 0.86 10.06 -7.27
CA LEU A 59 1.55 10.90 -6.29
C LEU A 59 1.17 12.39 -6.36
N GLY A 60 0.42 12.81 -7.38
CA GLY A 60 0.18 14.24 -7.64
C GLY A 60 1.48 15.01 -7.93
N ALA A 61 2.49 14.35 -8.50
CA ALA A 61 3.83 14.89 -8.70
C ALA A 61 4.19 14.97 -10.19
N SER A 62 5.24 15.74 -10.51
CA SER A 62 5.77 15.76 -11.88
C SER A 62 6.46 14.43 -12.24
N LYS A 63 6.44 14.05 -13.52
CA LYS A 63 7.19 12.89 -14.03
C LYS A 63 8.66 12.92 -13.60
N ASN A 64 9.30 14.10 -13.61
CA ASN A 64 10.71 14.25 -13.24
C ASN A 64 10.93 14.02 -11.74
N THR A 65 10.03 14.51 -10.89
CA THR A 65 10.06 14.26 -9.44
C THR A 65 9.92 12.77 -9.15
N THR A 66 8.94 12.12 -9.77
CA THR A 66 8.72 10.67 -9.62
C THR A 66 9.90 9.86 -10.13
N HIS A 67 10.47 10.22 -11.28
CA HIS A 67 11.66 9.56 -11.82
C HIS A 67 12.87 9.69 -10.87
N ARG A 68 13.08 10.88 -10.28
CA ARG A 68 14.13 11.09 -9.28
C ARG A 68 13.88 10.27 -8.02
N ALA A 69 12.64 10.20 -7.53
CA ALA A 69 12.26 9.36 -6.40
C ALA A 69 12.56 7.87 -6.66
N LEU A 70 12.15 7.35 -7.83
CA LEU A 70 12.47 5.98 -8.25
C LEU A 70 13.98 5.74 -8.35
N THR A 71 14.74 6.70 -8.89
CA THR A 71 16.19 6.60 -8.98
C THR A 71 16.83 6.51 -7.59
N VAL A 72 16.35 7.27 -6.61
CA VAL A 72 16.81 7.19 -5.21
C VAL A 72 16.50 5.82 -4.62
N LEU A 73 15.31 5.28 -4.84
CA LEU A 73 14.93 3.94 -4.36
C LEU A 73 15.80 2.84 -4.97
N THR A 74 16.08 2.92 -6.27
CA THR A 74 16.94 1.95 -6.96
C THR A 74 18.39 2.04 -6.47
N ARG A 75 18.92 3.25 -6.28
CA ARG A 75 20.27 3.44 -5.72
C ARG A 75 20.39 2.97 -4.28
N ALA A 76 19.31 3.05 -3.51
CA ALA A 76 19.24 2.51 -2.15
C ALA A 76 19.05 0.98 -2.11
N GLY A 77 18.94 0.32 -3.27
CA GLY A 77 18.71 -1.13 -3.36
C GLY A 77 17.30 -1.57 -2.98
N VAL A 78 16.38 -0.64 -2.73
CA VAL A 78 15.00 -0.93 -2.31
C VAL A 78 14.16 -1.41 -3.49
N THR A 79 14.47 -0.93 -4.69
CA THR A 79 13.77 -1.31 -5.92
C THR A 79 14.72 -1.71 -7.02
N GLU A 80 14.27 -2.62 -7.86
CA GLU A 80 15.01 -3.07 -9.05
C GLU A 80 14.06 -3.10 -10.25
N PRO A 81 14.37 -2.41 -11.36
CA PRO A 81 13.59 -2.54 -12.59
C PRO A 81 13.66 -3.98 -13.13
N ASP A 82 12.50 -4.63 -13.31
CA ASP A 82 12.40 -5.94 -13.95
C ASP A 82 12.12 -5.73 -15.46
N HIS A 83 13.19 -5.69 -16.24
CA HIS A 83 13.13 -5.50 -17.69
C HIS A 83 12.77 -6.80 -18.42
N ARG A 84 11.52 -7.25 -18.30
CA ARG A 84 11.01 -8.30 -19.18
C ARG A 84 10.74 -7.71 -20.56
N ARG A 85 11.25 -8.37 -21.60
CA ARG A 85 10.83 -8.16 -22.99
C ARG A 85 10.01 -9.37 -23.40
N ARG A 86 8.86 -9.15 -24.06
CA ARG A 86 8.21 -10.27 -24.74
C ARG A 86 9.01 -10.64 -25.98
N PRO A 87 9.08 -11.94 -26.32
CA PRO A 87 9.68 -12.41 -27.57
C PRO A 87 8.87 -11.96 -28.81
N ASP A 88 7.61 -11.55 -28.64
CA ASP A 88 6.71 -11.09 -29.71
C ASP A 88 6.87 -9.58 -30.07
N GLY A 89 7.78 -8.86 -29.42
CA GLY A 89 8.03 -7.44 -29.68
C GLY A 89 7.04 -6.48 -29.03
N THR A 90 6.04 -6.96 -28.27
CA THR A 90 5.09 -6.10 -27.55
C THR A 90 5.75 -5.47 -26.32
N TYR A 91 5.47 -4.18 -26.09
CA TYR A 91 5.87 -3.49 -24.87
C TYR A 91 5.17 -4.10 -23.64
N LEU A 92 5.96 -4.64 -22.72
CA LEU A 92 5.47 -5.04 -21.41
C LEU A 92 5.31 -3.81 -20.50
N PRO A 93 4.34 -3.83 -19.56
CA PRO A 93 4.26 -2.85 -18.50
C PRO A 93 5.60 -2.75 -17.77
N THR A 94 6.01 -1.52 -17.40
CA THR A 94 7.20 -1.34 -16.57
C THR A 94 6.97 -2.01 -15.22
N ARG A 95 7.85 -2.94 -14.87
CA ARG A 95 7.77 -3.72 -13.64
C ARG A 95 8.93 -3.35 -12.73
N TYR A 96 8.67 -3.26 -11.43
CA TYR A 96 9.68 -3.11 -10.39
C TYR A 96 9.55 -4.25 -9.39
N ARG A 97 10.69 -4.80 -8.97
CA ARG A 97 10.82 -5.68 -7.82
C ARG A 97 11.16 -4.85 -6.59
N LEU A 98 10.53 -5.15 -5.47
CA LEU A 98 10.76 -4.48 -4.19
C LEU A 98 11.51 -5.42 -3.26
N HIS A 99 12.66 -4.96 -2.77
CA HIS A 99 13.52 -5.64 -1.83
C HIS A 99 13.32 -5.02 -0.45
N LEU A 100 12.30 -5.50 0.25
CA LEU A 100 11.89 -4.98 1.56
C LEU A 100 11.75 -6.12 2.56
N ASP A 101 12.28 -5.91 3.76
CA ASP A 101 11.95 -6.74 4.89
C ASP A 101 10.48 -6.53 5.32
N PRO A 102 9.71 -7.59 5.62
CA PRO A 102 8.31 -7.47 6.05
C PRO A 102 8.09 -6.56 7.27
N ASP A 103 9.08 -6.42 8.16
CA ASP A 103 9.03 -5.56 9.35
C ASP A 103 9.33 -4.08 9.03
N THR A 104 9.62 -3.76 7.77
CA THR A 104 9.82 -2.38 7.29
C THR A 104 8.50 -1.78 6.81
N LEU A 105 7.93 -2.33 5.75
CA LEU A 105 6.66 -1.89 5.17
C LEU A 105 5.86 -3.09 4.70
N THR A 106 4.63 -3.20 5.18
CA THR A 106 3.73 -4.28 4.76
C THR A 106 2.35 -3.75 4.44
N THR A 107 1.68 -4.39 3.50
CA THR A 107 0.28 -4.11 3.19
C THR A 107 -0.62 -4.74 4.24
N TYR A 108 -1.45 -3.93 4.87
CA TYR A 108 -2.50 -4.41 5.77
C TYR A 108 -3.76 -4.74 4.97
N ARG A 109 -4.17 -6.00 5.07
CA ARG A 109 -5.51 -6.41 4.67
C ARG A 109 -6.32 -6.57 5.95
N PRO A 110 -7.28 -5.67 6.23
CA PRO A 110 -8.18 -5.88 7.34
C PRO A 110 -8.89 -7.21 7.09
N THR A 111 -8.73 -8.17 8.01
CA THR A 111 -9.67 -9.28 8.08
C THR A 111 -11.01 -8.65 8.41
N ARG A 112 -11.97 -8.75 7.49
CA ARG A 112 -13.35 -8.38 7.81
C ARG A 112 -13.71 -9.22 9.02
N ARG A 113 -13.86 -8.58 10.18
CA ARG A 113 -14.57 -9.21 11.28
C ARG A 113 -15.98 -9.39 10.74
N THR A 114 -16.35 -10.63 10.45
CA THR A 114 -17.77 -10.97 10.35
C THR A 114 -18.36 -10.50 11.67
N PRO A 115 -19.32 -9.56 11.69
CA PRO A 115 -20.03 -9.30 12.92
C PRO A 115 -20.56 -10.66 13.36
N SER A 116 -20.12 -11.14 14.52
CA SER A 116 -20.78 -12.26 15.17
C SER A 116 -22.23 -11.86 15.23
N THR A 117 -23.08 -12.50 14.44
CA THR A 117 -24.52 -12.33 14.57
C THR A 117 -24.79 -12.45 16.06
N PRO A 118 -25.41 -11.46 16.71
CA PRO A 118 -25.91 -11.66 18.06
C PRO A 118 -26.72 -12.95 17.98
N THR A 119 -26.23 -14.00 18.64
CA THR A 119 -27.08 -15.13 18.94
C THR A 119 -28.23 -14.51 19.69
N ASP A 120 -29.40 -14.58 19.07
CA ASP A 120 -30.67 -14.19 19.63
C ASP A 120 -30.90 -15.16 20.80
N ASP A 121 -30.24 -14.87 21.92
CA ASP A 121 -30.48 -15.52 23.19
C ASP A 121 -31.81 -14.94 23.66
N PRO A 122 -32.92 -15.71 23.67
CA PRO A 122 -34.25 -15.21 24.00
C PRO A 122 -34.40 -14.85 25.49
N ASN A 123 -33.30 -14.64 26.22
CA ASN A 123 -33.26 -14.51 27.67
C ASN A 123 -32.54 -13.25 28.17
N VAL A 124 -32.29 -12.26 27.31
CA VAL A 124 -31.83 -10.94 27.77
C VAL A 124 -33.05 -10.04 27.92
N GLU A 125 -33.57 -9.96 29.14
CA GLU A 125 -34.56 -8.93 29.48
C GLU A 125 -33.97 -7.53 29.21
N PRO A 126 -34.66 -6.67 28.45
CA PRO A 126 -34.21 -5.31 28.25
C PRO A 126 -34.43 -4.54 29.56
N THR A 127 -33.36 -4.37 30.34
CA THR A 127 -33.34 -3.35 31.40
C THR A 127 -33.34 -1.98 30.74
N GLN A 128 -34.52 -1.47 30.40
CA GLN A 128 -34.69 -0.08 29.98
C GLN A 128 -34.36 0.81 31.18
N LEU A 129 -33.34 1.66 31.01
CA LEU A 129 -33.01 2.76 31.91
C LEU A 129 -34.20 3.74 31.93
N THR A 130 -35.07 3.61 32.93
CA THR A 130 -36.06 4.63 33.25
C THR A 130 -35.31 5.87 33.74
N LEU A 131 -35.24 6.87 32.87
CA LEU A 131 -34.77 8.21 33.19
C LEU A 131 -35.81 8.83 34.14
N LEU A 132 -35.50 8.86 35.44
CA LEU A 132 -36.31 9.58 36.42
C LEU A 132 -36.16 11.08 36.17
N ASP A 133 -37.11 11.65 35.43
CA ASP A 133 -37.47 13.06 35.52
C ASP A 133 -37.98 13.32 36.94
N GLN A 134 -37.21 14.04 37.75
CA GLN A 134 -37.69 14.64 39.00
C GLN A 134 -37.77 16.15 38.81
N ALA A 135 -39.00 16.66 38.83
CA ALA A 135 -39.35 18.04 39.09
C ALA A 135 -40.43 18.07 40.17
#